data_AF-A0A518DMX2-F1
#
_entry.id   AF-A0A518DMX2-F1
#
_cell.length_a   1.000
_cell.length_b   1.000
_cell.length_c   1.000
_cell.angle_alpha   90.00
_cell.angle_beta   90.00
_cell.angle_gamma   90.00
#
_symmetry.space_group_name_H-M   'P 1'
#
loop_
_entity.id
_entity.type
_entity.pdbx_description
1 polymer ?
#
loop_
_entity_poly.entity_id
_entity_poly.type
_entity_poly.pdbx_seq_one_letter_code
_entity_poly.pdbx_strand_id
1 'polypeptide(L)'
;MSFPRYRRGLTLVELLVSTSLSLIIIYAVVHVFGEVGREISASRSLIEMSGATRNTRDRLDRDLATISVPVRPWPELSAAAGYFEYIEFSESDKVGFNRESTLGDTDDVLMFTAYSPEEPFVGQILGTPALQSNGRFLVTGTTPTIIEAYAAEIIYWTSFNDSNGNGVLDTFDPTGSQIPERMKLHRRVLLVRPDFDFPTGVSTNFYQNNDVSVRRAPGSTNVIANSLADLTQRENRFAHDIRFLTGGAAPAFPAELTRGMLTALELAGTRQGEDVIAAEISAFDVQAFDPLVPVLRKTMTDGSFVAITPNDPGYAAPTPATTTVLGEYVNLGFGFGVGSHFSGAVNNRSQLTRPTYDTWSWHYEADGVDQDGDGLIDEGTNHLDDEWNGSNHSVNVASGGSTGVFGIDDETERETSPPYPVPLRGIRVTVRMVEHDSQQVRQIAVAQNFVPK
;
A
#
# COMPACT_ATOMS: atom_id res chain seq x y z
N MET A 1 34.39 -73.04 -51.46
CA MET A 1 33.69 -72.23 -52.47
C MET A 1 32.88 -71.16 -51.76
N SER A 2 33.33 -69.91 -51.80
CA SER A 2 32.65 -68.78 -51.16
C SER A 2 31.77 -68.11 -52.21
N PHE A 3 30.45 -68.21 -52.06
CA PHE A 3 29.52 -67.47 -52.90
C PHE A 3 29.49 -66.00 -52.45
N PRO A 4 29.75 -65.04 -53.35
CA PRO A 4 29.56 -63.63 -53.01
C PRO A 4 28.07 -63.39 -52.73
N ARG A 5 27.75 -62.99 -51.50
CA ARG A 5 26.40 -62.57 -51.13
C ARG A 5 26.06 -61.29 -51.90
N TYR A 6 25.17 -61.38 -52.87
CA TYR A 6 24.55 -60.21 -53.49
C TYR A 6 23.82 -59.40 -52.42
N ARG A 7 24.33 -58.21 -52.10
CA ARG A 7 23.59 -57.23 -51.31
C ARG A 7 22.44 -56.71 -52.18
N ARG A 8 21.20 -57.03 -51.80
CA ARG A 8 20.01 -56.46 -52.46
C ARG A 8 19.95 -54.97 -52.14
N GLY A 9 19.75 -54.14 -53.16
CA GLY A 9 19.50 -52.70 -52.98
C GLY A 9 18.10 -52.44 -52.40
N LEU A 10 17.95 -51.35 -51.66
CA LEU A 10 16.67 -50.95 -51.06
C LEU A 10 15.65 -50.55 -52.13
N THR A 11 14.40 -50.99 -51.96
CA THR A 11 13.29 -50.57 -52.82
C THR A 11 12.84 -49.14 -52.47
N LEU A 12 12.23 -48.43 -53.42
CA LEU A 12 11.68 -47.09 -53.17
C LEU A 12 10.66 -47.09 -52.02
N VAL A 13 9.89 -48.17 -51.87
CA VAL A 13 8.92 -48.33 -50.77
C VAL A 13 9.64 -48.49 -49.43
N GLU A 14 10.71 -49.28 -49.34
CA GLU A 14 11.50 -49.40 -48.11
C GLU A 14 12.19 -48.08 -47.73
N LEU A 15 12.69 -47.31 -48.72
CA LEU A 15 13.25 -45.98 -48.47
C LEU A 15 12.18 -45.00 -47.98
N LEU A 16 10.99 -44.99 -48.58
CA LEU A 16 9.88 -44.13 -48.16
C LEU A 16 9.34 -44.50 -46.77
N VAL A 17 9.26 -45.79 -46.45
CA VAL A 17 8.85 -46.26 -45.11
C VAL A 17 9.92 -45.90 -44.07
N SER A 18 11.19 -46.09 -44.38
CA SER A 18 12.31 -45.76 -43.49
C SER A 18 12.40 -44.26 -43.19
N THR A 19 12.26 -43.40 -44.21
CA THR A 19 12.24 -41.94 -44.01
C THR A 19 10.99 -41.50 -43.26
N SER A 20 9.83 -42.07 -43.55
CA SER A 20 8.59 -41.77 -42.81
C SER A 20 8.70 -42.15 -41.34
N LEU A 21 9.24 -43.33 -41.03
CA LEU A 21 9.45 -43.78 -39.66
C LEU A 21 10.47 -42.90 -38.93
N SER A 22 11.54 -42.50 -39.62
CA SER A 22 12.52 -41.56 -39.09
C SER A 22 11.89 -40.21 -38.74
N LEU A 23 11.02 -39.67 -39.61
CA LEU A 23 10.31 -38.42 -39.37
C LEU A 23 9.33 -38.53 -38.20
N ILE A 24 8.60 -39.64 -38.06
CA ILE A 24 7.70 -39.87 -36.92
C ILE A 24 8.48 -39.92 -35.60
N ILE A 25 9.63 -40.59 -35.59
CA ILE A 25 10.48 -40.67 -34.39
C ILE A 25 11.02 -39.27 -34.04
N ILE A 26 11.51 -38.51 -35.02
CA ILE A 26 12.00 -37.14 -34.79
C ILE A 26 10.87 -36.26 -34.25
N TYR A 27 9.65 -36.36 -34.81
CA TYR A 27 8.49 -35.63 -34.33
C TYR A 27 8.16 -35.98 -32.87
N ALA A 28 8.11 -37.26 -32.52
CA ALA A 28 7.84 -37.71 -31.16
C ALA A 28 8.89 -37.20 -30.18
N VAL A 29 10.18 -37.25 -30.56
CA VAL A 29 11.29 -36.76 -29.74
C VAL A 29 11.22 -35.25 -29.52
N VAL A 30 11.00 -34.47 -30.59
CA VAL A 30 10.85 -33.00 -30.49
C VAL A 30 9.67 -32.63 -29.61
N HIS A 31 8.54 -33.34 -29.74
CA HIS A 31 7.36 -33.10 -28.90
C HIS A 31 7.65 -33.38 -27.42
N VAL A 32 8.29 -34.51 -27.09
CA VAL A 32 8.66 -34.84 -25.70
C VAL A 32 9.63 -33.79 -25.15
N PHE A 33 10.63 -33.36 -25.91
CA PHE A 33 11.54 -32.31 -25.47
C PHE A 33 10.84 -30.96 -25.26
N GLY A 34 9.86 -30.63 -26.10
CA GLY A 34 9.02 -29.43 -25.91
C GLY A 34 8.21 -29.50 -24.61
N GLU A 35 7.61 -30.66 -24.31
CA GLU A 35 6.84 -30.86 -23.07
C GLU A 35 7.71 -30.76 -21.83
N VAL A 36 8.82 -31.51 -21.81
CA VAL A 36 9.79 -31.50 -20.71
C VAL A 36 10.38 -30.10 -20.53
N GLY A 37 10.66 -29.39 -21.63
CA GLY A 37 11.14 -28.01 -21.58
C GLY A 37 10.16 -27.06 -20.89
N ARG A 38 8.86 -27.15 -21.23
CA ARG A 38 7.81 -26.34 -20.59
C ARG A 38 7.67 -26.67 -19.10
N GLU A 39 7.68 -27.95 -18.74
CA GLU A 39 7.58 -28.38 -17.34
C GLU A 39 8.78 -27.91 -16.49
N ILE A 40 9.99 -27.96 -17.06
CA ILE A 40 11.19 -27.43 -16.41
C ILE A 40 11.10 -25.92 -16.23
N SER A 41 10.61 -25.20 -17.24
CA SER A 41 10.41 -23.74 -17.16
C SER A 41 9.42 -23.37 -16.05
N ALA A 42 8.25 -24.01 -16.04
CA ALA A 42 7.23 -23.82 -14.99
C ALA A 42 7.76 -24.19 -13.60
N SER A 43 8.54 -25.28 -13.49
CA SER A 43 9.16 -25.67 -12.22
C SER A 43 10.15 -24.63 -11.70
N ARG A 44 10.94 -24.02 -12.57
CA ARG A 44 11.88 -22.94 -12.20
C ARG A 44 11.15 -21.69 -11.75
N SER A 45 10.14 -21.30 -12.51
CA SER A 45 9.32 -20.13 -12.20
C SER A 45 8.58 -20.27 -10.86
N LEU A 46 8.01 -21.45 -10.57
CA LEU A 46 7.43 -21.76 -9.26
C LEU A 46 8.45 -21.58 -8.12
N ILE A 47 9.67 -22.07 -8.31
CA ILE A 47 10.74 -21.95 -7.30
C ILE A 47 11.12 -20.48 -7.10
N GLU A 48 11.25 -19.71 -8.18
CA GLU A 48 11.53 -18.28 -8.15
C GLU A 48 10.43 -17.51 -7.43
N MET A 49 9.15 -17.71 -7.80
CA MET A 49 8.00 -17.11 -7.11
C MET A 49 7.98 -17.47 -5.64
N SER A 50 8.24 -18.73 -5.29
CA SER A 50 8.29 -19.17 -3.88
C SER A 50 9.40 -18.43 -3.10
N GLY A 51 10.57 -18.25 -3.72
CA GLY A 51 11.65 -17.45 -3.16
C GLY A 51 11.28 -15.97 -3.00
N ALA A 52 10.71 -15.35 -4.04
CA ALA A 52 10.27 -13.96 -4.06
C ALA A 52 9.18 -13.71 -3.00
N THR A 53 8.21 -14.61 -2.89
CA THR A 53 7.12 -14.51 -1.92
C THR A 53 7.66 -14.61 -0.49
N ARG A 54 8.58 -15.54 -0.20
CA ARG A 54 9.20 -15.66 1.14
C ARG A 54 10.01 -14.41 1.48
N ASN A 55 10.81 -13.90 0.56
CA ASN A 55 11.58 -12.67 0.76
C ASN A 55 10.66 -11.47 1.01
N THR A 56 9.57 -11.35 0.24
CA THR A 56 8.55 -10.30 0.42
C THR A 56 7.90 -10.41 1.80
N ARG A 57 7.53 -11.63 2.23
CA ARG A 57 7.01 -11.90 3.57
C ARG A 57 7.98 -11.43 4.65
N ASP A 58 9.23 -11.90 4.60
CA ASP A 58 10.23 -11.64 5.63
C ASP A 58 10.63 -10.17 5.70
N ARG A 59 10.55 -9.43 4.58
CA ARG A 59 10.72 -7.97 4.55
C ARG A 59 9.54 -7.28 5.23
N LEU A 60 8.33 -7.57 4.77
CA LEU A 60 7.11 -6.95 5.28
C LEU A 60 6.92 -7.22 6.78
N ASP A 61 7.18 -8.44 7.24
CA ASP A 61 7.11 -8.81 8.66
C ASP A 61 8.13 -8.01 9.51
N ARG A 62 9.37 -7.86 9.02
CA ARG A 62 10.39 -7.05 9.70
C ARG A 62 10.01 -5.58 9.74
N ASP A 63 9.54 -5.02 8.63
CA ASP A 63 9.21 -3.60 8.56
C ASP A 63 8.00 -3.26 9.45
N LEU A 64 6.95 -4.07 9.42
CA LEU A 64 5.77 -3.92 10.28
C LEU A 64 6.11 -4.09 11.77
N ALA A 65 7.09 -4.91 12.12
CA ALA A 65 7.56 -5.05 13.50
C ALA A 65 8.30 -3.79 14.01
N THR A 66 8.76 -2.91 13.11
CA THR A 66 9.54 -1.72 13.45
C THR A 66 8.74 -0.42 13.42
N ILE A 67 7.40 -0.47 13.29
CA ILE A 67 6.55 0.73 13.32
C ILE A 67 6.84 1.55 14.59
N SER A 68 7.16 2.84 14.42
CA SER A 68 7.62 3.70 15.51
C SER A 68 6.48 4.33 16.32
N VAL A 69 5.30 4.51 15.72
CA VAL A 69 4.16 5.20 16.32
C VAL A 69 3.17 4.19 16.92
N PRO A 70 2.52 4.48 18.07
CA PRO A 70 1.34 3.73 18.47
C PRO A 70 0.22 3.98 17.46
N VAL A 71 -0.30 2.91 16.83
CA VAL A 71 -1.29 2.99 15.74
C VAL A 71 -2.69 3.32 16.28
N ARG A 72 -2.85 4.54 16.78
CA ARG A 72 -4.09 5.12 17.29
C ARG A 72 -4.20 6.56 16.82
N PRO A 73 -5.44 7.07 16.67
CA PRO A 73 -5.62 8.47 16.35
C PRO A 73 -5.05 9.39 17.43
N TRP A 74 -4.61 10.58 17.01
CA TRP A 74 -4.12 11.64 17.88
C TRP A 74 -2.98 11.21 18.81
N PRO A 75 -1.84 10.71 18.26
CA PRO A 75 -0.66 10.47 19.07
C PRO A 75 -0.19 11.79 19.69
N GLU A 76 0.45 11.68 20.85
CA GLU A 76 0.98 12.85 21.56
C GLU A 76 2.04 13.54 20.69
N LEU A 77 1.86 14.84 20.42
CA LEU A 77 2.79 15.63 19.60
C LEU A 77 4.22 15.61 20.17
N SER A 78 4.34 15.64 21.50
CA SER A 78 5.63 15.60 22.21
C SER A 78 6.41 14.31 21.96
N ALA A 79 5.71 13.21 21.66
CA ALA A 79 6.32 11.91 21.43
C ALA A 79 7.09 11.87 20.10
N ALA A 80 6.76 12.77 19.14
CA ALA A 80 7.42 12.88 17.84
C ALA A 80 7.66 11.50 17.20
N ALA A 81 6.64 10.64 17.22
CA ALA A 81 6.79 9.22 16.89
C ALA A 81 6.59 8.92 15.39
N GLY A 82 6.31 9.94 14.57
CA GLY A 82 6.01 9.82 13.14
C GLY A 82 4.55 9.50 12.87
N TYR A 83 4.26 8.63 11.90
CA TYR A 83 2.89 8.34 11.45
C TYR A 83 2.70 6.89 11.02
N PHE A 84 1.43 6.50 10.95
CA PHE A 84 0.98 5.30 10.25
C PHE A 84 -0.24 5.67 9.41
N GLU A 85 -0.22 5.24 8.16
CA GLU A 85 -1.23 5.54 7.17
C GLU A 85 -1.50 4.32 6.27
N TYR A 86 -2.78 4.02 6.07
CA TYR A 86 -3.25 3.01 5.13
C TYR A 86 -4.37 3.63 4.31
N ILE A 87 -4.16 3.68 2.99
CA ILE A 87 -5.10 4.24 2.03
C ILE A 87 -5.68 3.10 1.20
N GLU A 88 -7.00 3.03 1.19
CA GLU A 88 -7.78 2.15 0.32
C GLU A 88 -8.29 2.98 -0.87
N PHE A 89 -8.05 2.49 -2.08
CA PHE A 89 -8.50 3.13 -3.30
C PHE A 89 -9.79 2.49 -3.85
N SER A 90 -10.25 2.95 -5.01
CA SER A 90 -11.60 2.65 -5.52
C SER A 90 -11.80 1.21 -6.01
N GLU A 91 -10.73 0.42 -6.17
CA GLU A 91 -10.82 -1.00 -6.50
C GLU A 91 -11.10 -1.88 -5.29
N SER A 92 -11.78 -1.36 -4.26
CA SER A 92 -12.48 -2.21 -3.30
C SER A 92 -13.21 -3.34 -4.04
N ASP A 93 -13.16 -4.55 -3.48
CA ASP A 93 -13.77 -5.81 -3.93
C ASP A 93 -15.24 -5.77 -4.42
N LYS A 94 -15.89 -4.61 -4.40
CA LYS A 94 -17.26 -4.24 -4.79
C LYS A 94 -17.65 -4.39 -6.25
N VAL A 95 -16.77 -4.84 -7.15
CA VAL A 95 -17.17 -5.09 -8.55
C VAL A 95 -17.87 -6.43 -8.70
N GLY A 96 -19.19 -6.41 -8.55
CA GLY A 96 -20.05 -7.59 -8.57
C GLY A 96 -19.81 -8.53 -9.75
N PHE A 97 -19.64 -9.83 -9.45
CA PHE A 97 -19.66 -11.05 -10.29
C PHE A 97 -18.96 -11.06 -11.68
N ASN A 98 -18.51 -9.93 -12.22
CA ASN A 98 -18.03 -9.78 -13.59
C ASN A 98 -16.54 -9.41 -13.69
N ARG A 99 -15.90 -9.12 -12.55
CA ARG A 99 -14.44 -9.11 -12.40
C ARG A 99 -14.07 -10.18 -11.39
N GLU A 100 -12.91 -10.80 -11.57
CA GLU A 100 -12.41 -11.83 -10.65
C GLU A 100 -12.06 -11.22 -9.28
N SER A 101 -13.10 -10.91 -8.49
CA SER A 101 -13.03 -10.53 -7.06
C SER A 101 -12.30 -11.58 -6.22
N THR A 102 -12.15 -12.81 -6.73
CA THR A 102 -11.34 -13.87 -6.13
C THR A 102 -9.83 -13.56 -6.12
N LEU A 103 -9.37 -12.64 -6.97
CA LEU A 103 -7.94 -12.32 -7.11
C LEU A 103 -7.43 -11.21 -6.19
N GLY A 104 -8.29 -10.57 -5.38
CA GLY A 104 -7.91 -9.47 -4.49
C GLY A 104 -7.73 -8.15 -5.24
N ASP A 105 -7.68 -7.04 -4.52
CA ASP A 105 -7.38 -5.72 -5.06
C ASP A 105 -5.87 -5.47 -5.07
N THR A 106 -5.47 -4.42 -5.78
CA THR A 106 -4.06 -4.10 -5.99
C THR A 106 -3.72 -2.67 -5.62
N ASP A 107 -4.70 -1.83 -5.33
CA ASP A 107 -4.54 -0.39 -5.29
C ASP A 107 -4.26 0.17 -3.90
N ASP A 108 -4.12 -0.69 -2.89
CA ASP A 108 -3.77 -0.27 -1.53
C ASP A 108 -2.38 0.35 -1.41
N VAL A 109 -2.29 1.31 -0.50
CA VAL A 109 -1.04 1.98 -0.13
C VAL A 109 -0.87 1.90 1.37
N LEU A 110 0.33 1.48 1.78
CA LEU A 110 0.71 1.38 3.18
C LEU A 110 1.96 2.21 3.43
N MET A 111 1.87 3.16 4.35
CA MET A 111 2.92 4.13 4.63
C MET A 111 3.08 4.29 6.13
N PHE A 112 4.32 4.23 6.64
CA PHE A 112 4.56 4.40 8.06
C PHE A 112 6.00 4.79 8.35
N THR A 113 6.22 5.36 9.52
CA THR A 113 7.56 5.55 10.07
C THR A 113 7.99 4.31 10.85
N ALA A 114 9.25 3.96 10.68
CA ALA A 114 9.90 2.82 11.30
C ALA A 114 11.12 3.27 12.11
N TYR A 115 11.33 2.61 13.24
CA TYR A 115 12.51 2.77 14.08
C TYR A 115 13.10 1.41 14.42
N SER A 116 14.35 1.19 14.00
CA SER A 116 15.10 -0.03 14.24
C SER A 116 16.38 0.30 15.00
N PRO A 117 16.52 -0.05 16.28
CA PRO A 117 17.72 0.29 17.07
C PRO A 117 18.91 -0.65 16.82
N GLU A 118 18.67 -1.88 16.34
CA GLU A 118 19.71 -2.90 16.16
C GLU A 118 20.31 -2.90 14.75
N GLU A 119 19.47 -2.69 13.74
CA GLU A 119 19.87 -2.70 12.33
C GLU A 119 19.47 -1.37 11.68
N PRO A 120 20.42 -0.47 11.37
CA PRO A 120 20.09 0.79 10.74
C PRO A 120 19.60 0.56 9.30
N PHE A 121 18.66 1.40 8.88
CA PHE A 121 18.25 1.48 7.49
C PHE A 121 19.37 2.10 6.66
N VAL A 122 19.55 1.59 5.44
CA VAL A 122 20.58 2.05 4.51
C VAL A 122 19.91 2.62 3.26
N GLY A 123 20.47 3.71 2.75
CA GLY A 123 20.02 4.36 1.52
C GLY A 123 21.17 5.11 0.86
N GLN A 124 20.90 5.75 -0.28
CA GLN A 124 21.89 6.61 -0.94
C GLN A 124 21.46 8.08 -0.98
N ILE A 125 22.45 8.96 -1.06
CA ILE A 125 22.27 10.37 -1.39
C ILE A 125 23.24 10.80 -2.47
N LEU A 126 22.85 11.78 -3.28
CA LEU A 126 23.71 12.39 -4.27
C LEU A 126 24.51 13.53 -3.64
N GLY A 127 25.80 13.30 -3.44
CA GLY A 127 26.71 14.21 -2.78
C GLY A 127 27.30 13.61 -1.52
N THR A 128 28.26 14.33 -0.95
CA THR A 128 28.98 13.93 0.25
C THR A 128 28.55 14.83 1.42
N PRO A 129 28.08 14.27 2.55
CA PRO A 129 27.75 15.05 3.73
C PRO A 129 29.02 15.59 4.39
N ALA A 130 29.09 16.90 4.59
CA ALA A 130 30.19 17.57 5.29
C ALA A 130 29.66 18.31 6.52
N LEU A 131 30.25 18.03 7.69
CA LEU A 131 29.88 18.67 8.95
C LEU A 131 30.18 20.17 8.89
N GLN A 132 29.18 20.98 9.19
CA GLN A 132 29.29 22.43 9.29
C GLN A 132 29.47 22.89 10.74
N SER A 133 29.84 24.17 10.91
CA SER A 133 30.02 24.79 12.23
C SER A 133 28.74 24.87 13.06
N ASN A 134 27.56 24.77 12.44
CA ASN A 134 26.26 24.72 13.10
C ASN A 134 25.88 23.31 13.61
N GLY A 135 26.77 22.31 13.46
CA GLY A 135 26.52 20.93 13.88
C GLY A 135 25.64 20.11 12.92
N ARG A 136 25.25 20.68 11.77
CA ARG A 136 24.47 20.00 10.72
C ARG A 136 25.40 19.56 9.59
N PHE A 137 24.94 18.63 8.76
CA PHE A 137 25.69 18.15 7.60
C PHE A 137 25.11 18.76 6.33
N LEU A 138 25.91 19.55 5.61
CA LEU A 138 25.53 19.99 4.27
C LEU A 138 25.95 18.95 3.24
N VAL A 139 24.99 18.46 2.48
CA VAL A 139 25.22 17.50 1.39
C VAL A 139 25.55 18.27 0.12
N THR A 140 26.77 18.12 -0.41
CA THR A 140 27.19 18.77 -1.66
C THR A 140 27.91 17.83 -2.60
N GLY A 141 27.92 18.16 -3.89
CA GLY A 141 28.56 17.35 -4.92
C GLY A 141 27.56 16.51 -5.71
N THR A 142 28.09 15.63 -6.56
CA THR A 142 27.31 14.84 -7.52
C THR A 142 27.64 13.35 -7.47
N THR A 143 28.44 12.92 -6.49
CA THR A 143 28.82 11.51 -6.32
C THR A 143 27.84 10.84 -5.36
N PRO A 144 27.20 9.73 -5.74
CA PRO A 144 26.37 8.96 -4.81
C PRO A 144 27.18 8.47 -3.61
N THR A 145 26.68 8.70 -2.41
CA THR A 145 27.24 8.17 -1.16
C THR A 145 26.17 7.37 -0.42
N ILE A 146 26.61 6.27 0.21
CA ILE A 146 25.76 5.45 1.05
C ILE A 146 25.68 6.09 2.44
N ILE A 147 24.47 6.14 2.97
CA ILE A 147 24.16 6.69 4.29
C ILE A 147 23.27 5.72 5.05
N GLU A 148 23.23 5.92 6.37
CA GLU A 148 22.45 5.11 7.29
C GLU A 148 21.64 5.98 8.26
N ALA A 149 20.52 5.44 8.75
CA ALA A 149 19.72 6.02 9.81
C ALA A 149 18.94 4.94 10.57
N TYR A 150 18.75 5.11 11.87
CA TYR A 150 17.93 4.20 12.69
C TYR A 150 16.42 4.44 12.53
N ALA A 151 16.03 5.59 11.97
CA ALA A 151 14.65 5.93 11.66
C ALA A 151 14.49 6.10 10.14
N ALA A 152 13.38 5.58 9.61
CA ALA A 152 13.04 5.71 8.20
C ALA A 152 11.52 5.84 8.01
N GLU A 153 11.12 6.39 6.88
CA GLU A 153 9.76 6.35 6.36
C GLU A 153 9.71 5.25 5.28
N ILE A 154 8.79 4.31 5.44
CA ILE A 154 8.65 3.13 4.58
C ILE A 154 7.30 3.20 3.87
N ILE A 155 7.32 3.03 2.55
CA ILE A 155 6.15 3.14 1.69
C ILE A 155 6.04 1.90 0.82
N TYR A 156 4.86 1.27 0.82
CA TYR A 156 4.47 0.18 -0.05
C TYR A 156 3.32 0.62 -0.94
N TRP A 157 3.43 0.34 -2.23
CA TRP A 157 2.37 0.58 -3.21
C TRP A 157 2.58 -0.32 -4.42
N THR A 158 1.56 -0.41 -5.26
CA THR A 158 1.67 -1.09 -6.55
C THR A 158 1.64 -0.10 -7.70
N SER A 159 2.29 -0.49 -8.79
CA SER A 159 2.12 0.17 -10.08
C SER A 159 2.26 -0.81 -11.23
N PHE A 160 1.84 -0.37 -12.41
CA PHE A 160 1.98 -1.12 -13.65
C PHE A 160 2.46 -0.18 -14.75
N ASN A 161 3.11 -0.77 -15.75
CA ASN A 161 3.49 -0.02 -16.94
C ASN A 161 2.31 0.01 -17.90
N ASP A 162 1.60 1.13 -17.88
CA ASP A 162 0.48 1.42 -18.78
C ASP A 162 0.99 1.57 -20.22
N SER A 163 0.91 0.47 -20.97
CA SER A 163 1.48 0.33 -22.31
C SER A 163 0.60 0.98 -23.37
N ASN A 164 -0.70 1.18 -23.09
CA ASN A 164 -1.65 1.77 -24.03
C ASN A 164 -2.16 3.17 -23.60
N GLY A 165 -1.77 3.64 -22.41
CA GLY A 165 -2.05 4.97 -21.88
C GLY A 165 -3.47 5.16 -21.35
N ASN A 166 -4.20 4.08 -21.05
CA ASN A 166 -5.60 4.13 -20.64
C ASN A 166 -5.80 4.25 -19.10
N GLY A 167 -4.72 4.11 -18.32
CA GLY A 167 -4.74 4.14 -16.86
C GLY A 167 -5.43 2.93 -16.21
N VAL A 168 -5.61 1.83 -16.94
CA VAL A 168 -6.28 0.61 -16.52
C VAL A 168 -5.33 -0.58 -16.71
N LEU A 169 -5.18 -1.41 -15.68
CA LEU A 169 -4.38 -2.61 -15.78
C LEU A 169 -4.98 -3.60 -16.80
N ASP A 170 -4.28 -3.79 -17.91
CA ASP A 170 -4.68 -4.74 -18.96
C ASP A 170 -3.97 -6.09 -18.80
N THR A 171 -4.56 -6.98 -18.00
CA THR A 171 -3.99 -8.31 -17.67
C THR A 171 -4.14 -9.35 -18.78
N PHE A 172 -5.01 -9.09 -19.76
CA PHE A 172 -5.31 -10.03 -20.85
C PHE A 172 -5.47 -9.30 -22.18
N ASP A 173 -4.73 -9.74 -23.19
CA ASP A 173 -4.88 -9.28 -24.56
C ASP A 173 -5.60 -10.33 -25.42
N PRO A 174 -6.92 -10.22 -25.63
CA PRO A 174 -7.68 -11.12 -26.48
C PRO A 174 -7.33 -10.99 -27.98
N THR A 175 -6.65 -9.92 -28.38
CA THR A 175 -6.46 -9.54 -29.80
C THR A 175 -5.05 -9.78 -30.32
N GLY A 176 -4.09 -10.08 -29.45
CA GLY A 176 -2.67 -10.18 -29.78
C GLY A 176 -2.01 -8.84 -30.15
N SER A 177 -2.70 -7.72 -29.91
CA SER A 177 -2.28 -6.36 -30.25
C SER A 177 -1.81 -5.53 -29.05
N GLN A 178 -2.02 -5.98 -27.82
CA GLN A 178 -1.68 -5.27 -26.58
C GLN A 178 -0.70 -6.10 -25.76
N ILE A 179 0.33 -5.47 -25.21
CA ILE A 179 1.27 -6.17 -24.33
C ILE A 179 0.58 -6.31 -22.97
N PRO A 180 0.39 -7.54 -22.44
CA PRO A 180 -0.19 -7.71 -21.12
C PRO A 180 0.62 -6.93 -20.08
N GLU A 181 -0.08 -6.12 -19.31
CA GLU A 181 0.50 -5.25 -18.31
C GLU A 181 0.66 -6.01 -17.00
N ARG A 182 1.76 -5.73 -16.32
CA ARG A 182 2.18 -6.48 -15.14
C ARG A 182 2.35 -5.53 -13.99
N MET A 183 1.72 -5.88 -12.88
CA MET A 183 1.82 -5.12 -11.64
C MET A 183 3.13 -5.46 -10.93
N LYS A 184 3.73 -4.43 -10.34
CA LYS A 184 4.92 -4.51 -9.50
C LYS A 184 4.56 -4.01 -8.11
N LEU A 185 5.13 -4.65 -7.09
CA LEU A 185 5.09 -4.16 -5.71
C LEU A 185 6.35 -3.37 -5.45
N HIS A 186 6.16 -2.10 -5.13
CA HIS A 186 7.21 -1.19 -4.76
C HIS A 186 7.32 -1.12 -3.23
N ARG A 187 8.54 -0.98 -2.74
CA ARG A 187 8.88 -0.67 -1.36
C ARG A 187 10.00 0.35 -1.35
N ARG A 188 9.75 1.50 -0.75
CA ARG A 188 10.69 2.61 -0.71
C ARG A 188 11.02 2.95 0.73
N VAL A 189 12.32 3.12 1.01
CA VAL A 189 12.83 3.49 2.33
C VAL A 189 13.45 4.86 2.21
N LEU A 190 12.98 5.78 3.04
CA LEU A 190 13.45 7.16 3.11
C LEU A 190 14.02 7.40 4.49
N LEU A 191 15.32 7.62 4.58
CA LEU A 191 16.00 7.83 5.84
C LEU A 191 15.55 9.16 6.48
N VAL A 192 15.24 9.11 7.76
CA VAL A 192 14.86 10.29 8.55
C VAL A 192 16.14 10.88 9.14
N ARG A 193 16.65 11.94 8.50
CA ARG A 193 17.93 12.60 8.81
C ARG A 193 17.75 14.11 9.01
N PRO A 194 17.11 14.55 10.12
CA PRO A 194 16.86 15.97 10.35
C PRO A 194 18.14 16.81 10.53
N ASP A 195 19.29 16.16 10.69
CA ASP A 195 20.63 16.74 10.73
C ASP A 195 21.20 17.13 9.35
N PHE A 196 20.54 16.73 8.26
CA PHE A 196 20.97 17.04 6.90
C PHE A 196 20.40 18.35 6.37
N ASP A 197 21.27 19.10 5.69
CA ASP A 197 20.94 20.30 4.92
C ASP A 197 21.27 20.06 3.44
N PHE A 198 20.45 20.65 2.57
CA PHE A 198 20.62 20.58 1.12
C PHE A 198 20.85 21.97 0.52
N PRO A 199 21.58 22.06 -0.62
CA PRO A 199 21.76 23.33 -1.33
C PRO A 199 20.43 23.93 -1.78
N THR A 200 20.41 25.26 -1.90
CA THR A 200 19.23 25.98 -2.38
C THR A 200 18.89 25.60 -3.82
N GLY A 201 17.59 25.53 -4.15
CA GLY A 201 17.11 25.23 -5.51
C GLY A 201 16.98 23.73 -5.85
N VAL A 202 17.34 22.84 -4.93
CA VAL A 202 17.09 21.40 -5.07
C VAL A 202 15.58 21.15 -4.89
N SER A 203 14.89 20.63 -5.91
CA SER A 203 13.46 20.28 -5.76
C SER A 203 12.89 19.27 -6.74
N THR A 204 13.27 19.34 -8.00
CA THR A 204 12.83 18.38 -9.01
C THR A 204 13.72 17.15 -8.95
N ASN A 205 13.12 15.95 -9.02
CA ASN A 205 13.86 14.68 -9.04
C ASN A 205 14.75 14.42 -7.81
N PHE A 206 14.46 15.06 -6.67
CA PHE A 206 15.22 14.83 -5.43
C PHE A 206 15.22 13.34 -5.09
N TYR A 207 14.02 12.75 -5.09
CA TYR A 207 13.76 11.36 -4.81
C TYR A 207 14.37 10.39 -5.85
N GLN A 208 14.66 10.84 -7.07
CA GLN A 208 15.34 10.00 -8.06
C GLN A 208 16.77 9.68 -7.64
N ASN A 209 17.44 10.57 -6.91
CA ASN A 209 18.87 10.41 -6.58
C ASN A 209 19.13 10.28 -5.07
N ASN A 210 18.10 10.41 -4.23
CA ASN A 210 18.25 10.47 -2.78
C ASN A 210 17.17 9.63 -2.08
N ASP A 211 17.57 8.98 -1.01
CA ASP A 211 16.75 8.13 -0.13
C ASP A 211 16.62 8.76 1.25
N VAL A 212 16.27 10.05 1.29
CA VAL A 212 16.07 10.81 2.52
C VAL A 212 14.66 11.39 2.52
N SER A 213 13.95 11.28 3.63
CA SER A 213 12.62 11.88 3.76
C SER A 213 12.76 13.39 3.86
N VAL A 214 12.10 14.12 2.95
CA VAL A 214 12.19 15.59 2.86
C VAL A 214 10.81 16.21 2.63
N ARG A 215 10.68 17.44 3.10
CA ARG A 215 9.57 18.35 2.75
C ARG A 215 10.12 19.58 2.03
N ARG A 216 9.25 20.34 1.36
CA ARG A 216 9.64 21.66 0.87
C ARG A 216 9.52 22.71 1.96
N ALA A 217 10.50 23.59 2.03
CA ALA A 217 10.45 24.77 2.87
C ALA A 217 9.22 25.63 2.53
N PRO A 218 8.48 26.15 3.55
CA PRO A 218 7.35 27.04 3.30
C PRO A 218 7.74 28.23 2.41
N GLY A 219 6.96 28.50 1.36
CA GLY A 219 7.19 29.60 0.43
C GLY A 219 8.50 29.54 -0.38
N SER A 220 9.22 28.43 -0.35
CA SER A 220 10.53 28.27 -1.00
C SER A 220 10.59 27.00 -1.82
N THR A 221 11.51 26.98 -2.80
CA THR A 221 11.78 25.79 -3.58
C THR A 221 12.70 24.80 -2.88
N ASN A 222 13.33 25.19 -1.77
CA ASN A 222 14.31 24.37 -1.07
C ASN A 222 13.67 23.15 -0.40
N VAL A 223 14.45 22.08 -0.26
CA VAL A 223 14.08 20.89 0.50
C VAL A 223 14.72 20.92 1.88
N ILE A 224 13.96 20.46 2.87
CA ILE A 224 14.38 20.33 4.26
C ILE A 224 14.20 18.87 4.65
N ALA A 225 15.21 18.26 5.27
CA ALA A 225 15.10 16.91 5.79
C ALA A 225 14.06 16.84 6.91
N ASN A 226 13.20 15.82 6.84
CA ASN A 226 12.17 15.60 7.83
C ASN A 226 12.75 15.05 9.14
N SER A 227 12.17 15.51 10.25
CA SER A 227 12.21 14.81 11.53
C SER A 227 10.97 13.93 11.70
N LEU A 228 10.96 13.04 12.69
CA LEU A 228 9.76 12.28 13.03
C LEU A 228 8.61 13.18 13.51
N ALA A 229 8.91 14.34 14.10
CA ALA A 229 7.90 15.33 14.46
C ALA A 229 7.27 15.95 13.21
N ASP A 230 8.08 16.31 12.21
CA ASP A 230 7.58 16.89 10.95
C ASP A 230 6.66 15.91 10.21
N LEU A 231 6.96 14.60 10.27
CA LEU A 231 6.19 13.54 9.62
C LEU A 231 4.84 13.23 10.28
N THR A 232 4.55 13.80 11.46
CA THR A 232 3.21 13.74 12.04
C THR A 232 2.20 14.48 11.15
N GLN A 233 2.63 15.56 10.49
CA GLN A 233 1.86 16.33 9.52
C GLN A 233 1.81 15.62 8.18
N ARG A 234 0.61 15.46 7.63
CA ARG A 234 0.36 14.64 6.43
C ARG A 234 1.02 15.22 5.18
N GLU A 235 1.01 16.53 5.04
CA GLU A 235 1.61 17.27 3.92
C GLU A 235 3.14 17.12 3.81
N ASN A 236 3.83 16.72 4.89
CA ASN A 236 5.27 16.54 4.90
C ASN A 236 5.71 15.11 4.52
N ARG A 237 4.76 14.17 4.42
CA ARG A 237 5.01 12.75 4.13
C ARG A 237 5.32 12.54 2.65
N PHE A 238 5.96 11.42 2.35
CA PHE A 238 6.29 11.06 0.98
C PHE A 238 5.07 11.11 0.06
N ALA A 239 5.23 11.64 -1.15
CA ALA A 239 4.20 11.72 -2.17
C ALA A 239 2.95 12.55 -1.84
N HIS A 240 2.75 13.11 -0.63
CA HIS A 240 1.64 14.03 -0.32
C HIS A 240 1.84 15.46 -0.85
N ASP A 241 3.09 15.82 -1.17
CA ASP A 241 3.43 17.10 -1.77
C ASP A 241 3.79 16.93 -3.26
N ILE A 242 2.89 17.34 -4.16
CA ILE A 242 3.14 17.28 -5.61
C ILE A 242 4.16 18.29 -6.11
N ARG A 243 4.58 19.25 -5.27
CA ARG A 243 5.53 20.29 -5.69
C ARG A 243 6.90 19.72 -6.05
N PHE A 244 7.21 18.49 -5.64
CA PHE A 244 8.39 17.72 -6.05
C PHE A 244 8.32 17.21 -7.51
N LEU A 245 7.14 17.23 -8.12
CA LEU A 245 6.87 16.75 -9.48
C LEU A 245 6.69 17.91 -10.48
N THR A 246 5.76 18.82 -10.22
CA THR A 246 5.31 19.81 -11.21
C THR A 246 5.80 21.23 -10.93
N GLY A 247 6.26 21.51 -9.71
CA GLY A 247 6.40 22.88 -9.21
C GLY A 247 5.04 23.57 -9.11
N GLY A 248 4.73 24.25 -8.00
CA GLY A 248 3.39 24.81 -7.81
C GLY A 248 3.09 25.25 -6.39
N ALA A 249 1.81 25.51 -6.13
CA ALA A 249 1.29 25.81 -4.80
C ALA A 249 1.47 24.61 -3.85
N ALA A 250 1.56 24.88 -2.55
CA ALA A 250 1.55 23.83 -1.53
C ALA A 250 0.27 22.98 -1.64
N PRO A 251 0.31 21.69 -1.28
CA PRO A 251 -0.90 20.89 -1.20
C PRO A 251 -1.90 21.59 -0.28
N ALA A 252 -3.15 21.73 -0.72
CA ALA A 252 -4.22 22.17 0.16
C ALA A 252 -4.50 21.06 1.19
N PHE A 253 -4.92 21.44 2.39
CA PHE A 253 -5.46 20.50 3.36
C PHE A 253 -6.60 19.67 2.70
N PRO A 254 -6.69 18.35 2.95
CA PRO A 254 -5.90 17.51 3.85
C PRO A 254 -4.67 16.83 3.20
N ALA A 255 -4.12 17.42 2.12
CA ALA A 255 -3.01 16.86 1.33
C ALA A 255 -3.30 15.41 0.86
N GLU A 256 -4.42 15.21 0.16
CA GLU A 256 -4.85 13.90 -0.31
C GLU A 256 -3.87 13.29 -1.33
N LEU A 257 -3.48 12.04 -1.11
CA LEU A 257 -2.58 11.29 -1.99
C LEU A 257 -3.35 10.60 -3.12
N THR A 258 -2.78 10.62 -4.32
CA THR A 258 -3.33 9.91 -5.50
C THR A 258 -2.33 8.93 -6.06
N ARG A 259 -2.80 7.84 -6.70
CA ARG A 259 -1.92 6.83 -7.30
C ARG A 259 -0.94 7.42 -8.32
N GLY A 260 -1.38 8.39 -9.12
CA GLY A 260 -0.52 9.06 -10.10
C GLY A 260 0.67 9.79 -9.47
N MET A 261 0.55 10.26 -8.22
CA MET A 261 1.64 10.90 -7.50
C MET A 261 2.72 9.90 -7.08
N LEU A 262 2.34 8.68 -6.70
CA LEU A 262 3.26 7.58 -6.39
C LEU A 262 3.97 7.08 -7.65
N THR A 263 3.22 6.83 -8.73
CA THR A 263 3.78 6.39 -10.03
C THR A 263 4.79 7.41 -10.58
N ALA A 264 4.54 8.71 -10.40
CA ALA A 264 5.45 9.76 -10.84
C ALA A 264 6.76 9.84 -10.04
N LEU A 265 6.81 9.22 -8.85
CA LEU A 265 7.98 9.17 -7.98
C LEU A 265 8.76 7.84 -8.06
N GLU A 266 8.35 6.93 -8.94
CA GLU A 266 9.08 5.69 -9.24
C GLU A 266 10.51 5.98 -9.70
N LEU A 267 11.45 5.13 -9.29
CA LEU A 267 12.85 5.29 -9.68
C LEU A 267 13.03 5.02 -11.18
N ALA A 268 13.76 5.91 -11.84
CA ALA A 268 14.07 5.83 -13.27
C ALA A 268 15.58 5.80 -13.54
N GLY A 269 15.94 5.57 -14.80
CA GLY A 269 17.35 5.58 -15.24
C GLY A 269 18.15 4.45 -14.60
N THR A 270 19.31 4.76 -14.02
CA THR A 270 20.23 3.75 -13.46
C THR A 270 19.71 3.10 -12.18
N ARG A 271 18.75 3.72 -11.51
CA ARG A 271 18.13 3.23 -10.26
C ARG A 271 16.78 2.55 -10.48
N GLN A 272 16.37 2.40 -11.74
CA GLN A 272 15.08 1.82 -12.07
C GLN A 272 14.98 0.39 -11.50
N GLY A 273 13.93 0.15 -10.72
CA GLY A 273 13.66 -1.14 -10.11
C GLY A 273 14.38 -1.38 -8.78
N GLU A 274 15.18 -0.45 -8.25
CA GLU A 274 15.74 -0.57 -6.90
C GLU A 274 14.65 -0.61 -5.82
N ASP A 275 13.51 0.03 -6.09
CA ASP A 275 12.32 0.08 -5.26
C ASP A 275 11.36 -1.09 -5.52
N VAL A 276 11.58 -1.93 -6.54
CA VAL A 276 10.71 -3.07 -6.86
C VAL A 276 11.14 -4.30 -6.07
N ILE A 277 10.24 -4.81 -5.22
CA ILE A 277 10.53 -5.99 -4.38
C ILE A 277 9.89 -7.28 -4.88
N ALA A 278 8.85 -7.15 -5.70
CA ALA A 278 8.20 -8.27 -6.36
C ALA A 278 7.52 -7.81 -7.65
N ALA A 279 7.44 -8.73 -8.61
CA ALA A 279 6.76 -8.57 -9.89
C ALA A 279 5.64 -9.61 -10.03
N GLU A 280 4.82 -9.48 -11.06
CA GLU A 280 3.68 -10.37 -11.33
C GLU A 280 2.66 -10.37 -10.17
N ILE A 281 2.44 -9.20 -9.58
CA ILE A 281 1.49 -9.03 -8.49
C ILE A 281 0.08 -9.11 -9.06
N SER A 282 -0.76 -9.93 -8.43
CA SER A 282 -2.20 -9.99 -8.71
C SER A 282 -3.02 -9.46 -7.55
N ALA A 283 -2.45 -9.36 -6.34
CA ALA A 283 -3.08 -8.74 -5.19
C ALA A 283 -2.05 -8.09 -4.27
N PHE A 284 -2.36 -6.89 -3.82
CA PHE A 284 -1.74 -6.23 -2.67
C PHE A 284 -2.90 -5.62 -1.86
N ASP A 285 -3.36 -6.40 -0.88
CA ASP A 285 -4.58 -6.17 -0.10
C ASP A 285 -4.19 -5.95 1.36
N VAL A 286 -4.53 -4.80 1.91
CA VAL A 286 -4.27 -4.37 3.28
C VAL A 286 -5.61 -4.30 3.98
N GLN A 287 -5.71 -4.91 5.15
CA GLN A 287 -7.00 -5.03 5.85
C GLN A 287 -6.85 -4.67 7.31
N ALA A 288 -7.79 -3.87 7.81
CA ALA A 288 -7.86 -3.46 9.20
C ALA A 288 -8.62 -4.50 10.03
N PHE A 289 -8.10 -4.87 11.20
CA PHE A 289 -8.85 -5.72 12.14
C PHE A 289 -9.92 -4.91 12.86
N ASP A 290 -11.18 -5.30 12.72
CA ASP A 290 -12.31 -4.71 13.43
C ASP A 290 -12.94 -5.71 14.41
N PRO A 291 -12.92 -5.45 15.73
CA PRO A 291 -13.54 -6.33 16.72
C PRO A 291 -15.08 -6.39 16.67
N LEU A 292 -15.75 -5.44 16.02
CA LEU A 292 -17.21 -5.38 15.98
C LEU A 292 -17.82 -6.10 14.78
N VAL A 293 -17.01 -6.36 13.75
CA VAL A 293 -17.47 -6.99 12.52
C VAL A 293 -17.95 -8.41 12.79
N PRO A 294 -19.21 -8.76 12.43
CA PRO A 294 -19.74 -10.10 12.65
C PRO A 294 -19.32 -11.08 11.55
N VAL A 295 -18.96 -12.30 11.93
CA VAL A 295 -18.96 -13.46 11.04
C VAL A 295 -20.39 -13.99 10.96
N LEU A 296 -20.95 -13.95 9.76
CA LEU A 296 -22.36 -14.25 9.53
C LEU A 296 -22.55 -15.72 9.20
N ARG A 297 -23.68 -16.29 9.60
CA ARG A 297 -24.07 -17.65 9.19
C ARG A 297 -25.01 -17.58 7.98
N LYS A 298 -24.54 -18.05 6.82
CA LYS A 298 -25.36 -18.22 5.61
C LYS A 298 -25.94 -19.63 5.56
N THR A 299 -27.27 -19.74 5.52
CA THR A 299 -27.96 -21.04 5.37
C THR A 299 -28.11 -21.36 3.88
N MET A 300 -27.70 -22.55 3.47
CA MET A 300 -27.78 -23.02 2.09
C MET A 300 -29.13 -23.70 1.80
N THR A 301 -29.45 -23.89 0.53
CA THR A 301 -30.73 -24.50 0.08
C THR A 301 -30.95 -25.91 0.61
N ASP A 302 -29.89 -26.64 0.93
CA ASP A 302 -29.91 -27.99 1.52
C ASP A 302 -30.06 -28.00 3.06
N GLY A 303 -30.19 -26.83 3.68
CA GLY A 303 -30.27 -26.67 5.13
C GLY A 303 -28.93 -26.71 5.86
N SER A 304 -27.80 -26.88 5.15
CA SER A 304 -26.46 -26.70 5.71
C SER A 304 -26.17 -25.21 5.95
N PHE A 305 -25.10 -24.90 6.70
CA PHE A 305 -24.68 -23.53 6.92
C PHE A 305 -23.19 -23.35 6.66
N VAL A 306 -22.83 -22.15 6.19
CA VAL A 306 -21.45 -21.71 5.97
C VAL A 306 -21.26 -20.39 6.71
N ALA A 307 -20.14 -20.28 7.42
CA ALA A 307 -19.69 -19.01 7.98
C ALA A 307 -19.15 -18.16 6.84
N ILE A 308 -19.64 -16.93 6.70
CA ILE A 308 -19.15 -15.96 5.73
C ILE A 308 -18.53 -14.77 6.45
N THR A 309 -17.40 -14.35 5.92
CA THR A 309 -16.59 -13.21 6.36
C THR A 309 -16.76 -12.04 5.39
N PRO A 310 -16.39 -10.81 5.79
CA PRO A 310 -16.50 -9.61 4.95
C PRO A 310 -15.95 -9.76 3.53
N ASN A 311 -14.88 -10.55 3.39
CA ASN A 311 -14.19 -10.77 2.13
C ASN A 311 -14.85 -11.86 1.27
N ASP A 312 -15.88 -12.55 1.78
CA ASP A 312 -16.56 -13.60 1.04
C ASP A 312 -17.68 -13.04 0.15
N PRO A 313 -17.81 -13.52 -1.09
CA PRO A 313 -18.90 -13.13 -1.98
C PRO A 313 -20.28 -13.31 -1.35
N GLY A 314 -21.06 -12.23 -1.35
CA GLY A 314 -22.39 -12.20 -0.76
C GLY A 314 -22.40 -11.99 0.75
N TYR A 315 -21.28 -11.51 1.32
CA TYR A 315 -21.29 -10.84 2.61
C TYR A 315 -22.00 -9.49 2.46
N ALA A 316 -23.26 -9.46 2.88
CA ALA A 316 -24.05 -8.25 3.03
C ALA A 316 -24.92 -8.49 4.25
N ALA A 317 -25.12 -7.51 5.14
CA ALA A 317 -25.92 -7.66 6.36
C ALA A 317 -27.23 -8.42 6.07
N PRO A 318 -27.36 -9.71 6.43
CA PRO A 318 -28.53 -10.48 6.07
C PRO A 318 -29.64 -10.13 7.06
N THR A 319 -30.79 -9.77 6.53
CA THR A 319 -32.06 -9.98 7.22
C THR A 319 -32.53 -11.41 6.93
N PRO A 320 -32.57 -12.35 7.91
CA PRO A 320 -31.96 -12.37 9.24
C PRO A 320 -30.73 -13.30 9.29
N ALA A 321 -29.52 -12.75 9.47
CA ALA A 321 -28.36 -13.53 9.86
C ALA A 321 -28.33 -13.74 11.36
N THR A 322 -28.03 -14.97 11.76
CA THR A 322 -27.56 -15.25 13.11
C THR A 322 -26.06 -14.96 13.15
N THR A 323 -25.64 -13.97 13.94
CA THR A 323 -24.23 -13.69 14.22
C THR A 323 -23.62 -14.89 14.95
N THR A 324 -22.47 -15.37 14.46
CA THR A 324 -21.79 -16.53 15.08
C THR A 324 -20.65 -16.08 16.00
N VAL A 325 -19.80 -15.16 15.52
CA VAL A 325 -18.62 -14.61 16.19
C VAL A 325 -18.44 -13.15 15.76
N LEU A 326 -17.75 -12.35 16.56
CA LEU A 326 -17.33 -10.97 16.22
C LEU A 326 -15.81 -10.90 16.11
N GLY A 327 -15.31 -10.01 15.25
CA GLY A 327 -13.89 -9.79 15.00
C GLY A 327 -13.44 -10.39 13.68
N GLU A 328 -13.13 -9.56 12.70
CA GLU A 328 -12.53 -10.00 11.43
C GLU A 328 -11.72 -8.87 10.78
N TYR A 329 -10.87 -9.21 9.80
CA TYR A 329 -10.15 -8.23 8.99
C TYR A 329 -11.04 -7.73 7.84
N VAL A 330 -11.04 -6.42 7.62
CA VAL A 330 -11.88 -5.74 6.62
C VAL A 330 -11.11 -4.66 5.88
N ASN A 331 -11.49 -4.42 4.62
CA ASN A 331 -11.09 -3.25 3.86
C ASN A 331 -11.76 -2.00 4.43
N LEU A 332 -11.16 -0.83 4.25
CA LEU A 332 -11.77 0.42 4.70
C LEU A 332 -12.96 0.80 3.80
N GLY A 333 -14.08 1.25 4.38
CA GLY A 333 -15.24 1.69 3.60
C GLY A 333 -15.99 0.57 2.85
N PHE A 334 -15.83 -0.68 3.28
CA PHE A 334 -16.42 -1.85 2.61
C PHE A 334 -17.97 -1.87 2.57
N GLY A 335 -18.66 -1.08 3.40
CA GLY A 335 -20.01 -0.56 3.11
C GLY A 335 -21.21 -1.52 3.22
N PHE A 336 -21.12 -2.61 4.01
CA PHE A 336 -22.23 -3.59 4.12
C PHE A 336 -23.27 -3.32 5.22
N GLY A 337 -23.28 -2.11 5.82
CA GLY A 337 -24.27 -1.74 6.84
C GLY A 337 -24.24 -2.63 8.09
N VAL A 338 -23.11 -3.29 8.35
CA VAL A 338 -22.85 -4.08 9.56
C VAL A 338 -22.27 -3.17 10.66
N GLY A 339 -22.46 -3.52 11.93
CA GLY A 339 -21.84 -2.80 13.03
C GLY A 339 -20.32 -2.94 12.95
N SER A 340 -19.64 -1.90 12.49
CA SER A 340 -18.19 -1.89 12.23
C SER A 340 -17.68 -0.46 12.25
N HIS A 341 -16.51 -0.26 12.84
CA HIS A 341 -15.84 1.03 12.85
C HIS A 341 -15.29 1.44 11.49
N PHE A 342 -14.92 0.46 10.64
CA PHE A 342 -14.28 0.71 9.35
C PHE A 342 -15.21 0.50 8.14
N SER A 343 -16.48 0.13 8.37
CA SER A 343 -17.45 -0.08 7.28
C SER A 343 -18.01 1.20 6.66
N GLY A 344 -18.00 2.29 7.41
CA GLY A 344 -18.60 3.57 7.04
C GLY A 344 -17.75 4.37 6.07
N ALA A 345 -18.33 5.46 5.57
CA ALA A 345 -17.53 6.51 4.94
C ALA A 345 -16.61 7.15 5.98
N VAL A 346 -15.53 7.78 5.49
CA VAL A 346 -14.63 8.56 6.33
C VAL A 346 -15.35 9.71 7.03
N ASN A 347 -14.86 10.09 8.21
CA ASN A 347 -15.36 11.25 8.93
C ASN A 347 -15.20 12.52 8.06
N ASN A 348 -16.30 13.25 7.86
CA ASN A 348 -16.32 14.46 7.04
C ASN A 348 -15.35 15.55 7.53
N ARG A 349 -15.05 15.60 8.83
CA ARG A 349 -14.07 16.53 9.41
C ARG A 349 -12.62 16.25 8.99
N SER A 350 -12.34 15.07 8.46
CA SER A 350 -11.03 14.80 7.83
C SER A 350 -10.88 15.46 6.46
N GLN A 351 -12.01 15.84 5.83
CA GLN A 351 -12.10 16.34 4.45
C GLN A 351 -11.51 15.40 3.38
N LEU A 352 -11.09 14.19 3.76
CA LEU A 352 -10.62 13.18 2.83
C LEU A 352 -11.81 12.60 2.08
N THR A 353 -11.62 12.33 0.79
CA THR A 353 -12.68 11.76 -0.06
C THR A 353 -12.62 10.23 -0.16
N ARG A 354 -11.50 9.64 0.30
CA ARG A 354 -11.19 8.21 0.20
C ARG A 354 -11.11 7.55 1.57
N PRO A 355 -11.50 6.26 1.68
CA PRO A 355 -11.24 5.48 2.88
C PRO A 355 -9.73 5.46 3.19
N THR A 356 -9.34 6.11 4.28
CA THR A 356 -7.94 6.19 4.71
C THR A 356 -7.90 6.07 6.20
N TYR A 357 -7.08 5.17 6.74
CA TYR A 357 -6.73 5.19 8.14
C TYR A 357 -5.47 6.04 8.32
N ASP A 358 -5.51 6.99 9.24
CA ASP A 358 -4.38 7.86 9.57
C ASP A 358 -4.31 8.01 11.09
N THR A 359 -3.09 7.99 11.64
CA THR A 359 -2.88 8.33 13.05
C THR A 359 -3.28 9.77 13.39
N TRP A 360 -3.39 10.67 12.42
CA TRP A 360 -3.91 12.05 12.50
C TRP A 360 -3.34 12.90 13.65
N SER A 361 -2.59 13.93 13.30
CA SER A 361 -1.91 14.77 14.29
C SER A 361 -2.88 15.71 15.01
N TRP A 362 -2.60 15.98 16.29
CA TRP A 362 -3.21 17.10 17.03
C TRP A 362 -2.74 18.47 16.51
N HIS A 363 -1.76 18.51 15.60
CA HIS A 363 -1.21 19.76 15.11
C HIS A 363 -2.24 20.66 14.44
N TYR A 364 -3.24 20.09 13.78
CA TYR A 364 -4.28 20.84 13.08
C TYR A 364 -5.18 21.62 14.03
N GLU A 365 -5.26 21.25 15.31
CA GLU A 365 -6.04 22.02 16.30
C GLU A 365 -5.19 23.07 17.03
N ALA A 366 -3.99 23.39 16.52
CA ALA A 366 -3.06 24.35 17.11
C ALA A 366 -2.14 25.01 16.06
N ASP A 367 -2.54 25.01 14.78
CA ASP A 367 -1.73 25.55 13.68
C ASP A 367 -2.12 26.98 13.29
N GLY A 368 -3.20 27.51 13.89
CA GLY A 368 -3.71 28.85 13.64
C GLY A 368 -4.46 28.99 12.31
N VAL A 369 -4.90 27.88 11.71
CA VAL A 369 -5.62 27.84 10.44
C VAL A 369 -7.02 27.28 10.65
N ASP A 370 -8.03 28.03 10.21
CA ASP A 370 -9.42 27.54 10.11
C ASP A 370 -9.52 26.51 8.97
N GLN A 371 -9.42 25.20 9.28
CA GLN A 371 -9.47 24.18 8.21
C GLN A 371 -10.88 23.87 7.74
N ASP A 372 -11.90 23.95 8.60
CA ASP A 372 -13.29 23.61 8.24
C ASP A 372 -14.09 24.80 7.65
N GLY A 373 -13.53 26.01 7.74
CA GLY A 373 -13.97 27.24 7.08
C GLY A 373 -15.12 27.94 7.79
N ASP A 374 -15.30 27.71 9.09
CA ASP A 374 -16.41 28.24 9.86
C ASP A 374 -16.16 29.64 10.47
N GLY A 375 -14.91 30.11 10.38
CA GLY A 375 -14.45 31.42 10.85
C GLY A 375 -13.87 31.43 12.27
N LEU A 376 -13.76 30.27 12.91
CA LEU A 376 -13.10 30.05 14.20
C LEU A 376 -11.79 29.29 13.95
N ILE A 377 -10.87 29.35 14.92
CA ILE A 377 -9.50 28.84 14.75
C ILE A 377 -9.11 28.07 16.01
N ASP A 378 -8.61 26.86 15.84
CA ASP A 378 -8.06 25.98 16.87
C ASP A 378 -9.05 25.75 18.05
N GLU A 379 -10.34 25.59 17.77
CA GLU A 379 -11.41 25.48 18.76
C GLU A 379 -11.22 24.30 19.71
N GLY A 380 -10.77 23.16 19.18
CA GLY A 380 -10.51 21.95 19.96
C GLY A 380 -9.37 22.05 20.99
N THR A 381 -8.69 23.20 21.13
CA THR A 381 -7.67 23.44 22.17
C THR A 381 -7.70 24.82 22.82
N ASN A 382 -8.77 25.60 22.62
CA ASN A 382 -8.80 26.99 23.08
C ASN A 382 -9.21 27.17 24.56
N HIS A 383 -9.49 26.08 25.26
CA HIS A 383 -9.95 26.00 26.65
C HIS A 383 -11.28 26.73 26.91
N LEU A 384 -12.08 26.92 25.87
CA LEU A 384 -13.45 27.42 25.95
C LEU A 384 -14.42 26.27 25.72
N ASP A 385 -15.68 26.53 26.08
CA ASP A 385 -16.81 25.66 25.78
C ASP A 385 -17.55 26.41 24.67
N ASP A 386 -17.05 26.25 23.44
CA ASP A 386 -17.43 26.97 22.23
C ASP A 386 -18.38 26.13 21.37
N GLU A 387 -19.38 25.53 22.04
CA GLU A 387 -20.47 24.81 21.39
C GLU A 387 -21.00 25.55 20.15
N TRP A 388 -20.78 24.93 18.99
CA TRP A 388 -21.23 25.35 17.66
C TRP A 388 -22.53 26.18 17.70
N ASN A 389 -22.40 27.46 17.35
CA ASN A 389 -23.53 28.39 17.24
C ASN A 389 -24.41 28.03 16.02
N GLY A 390 -25.27 27.02 16.22
CA GLY A 390 -26.17 26.52 15.21
C GLY A 390 -27.41 25.89 15.83
N SER A 391 -28.15 26.68 16.61
CA SER A 391 -29.45 26.42 17.24
C SER A 391 -29.46 25.77 18.64
N ASN A 392 -29.48 26.65 19.63
CA ASN A 392 -30.25 26.50 20.88
C ASN A 392 -29.78 25.40 21.85
N HIS A 393 -28.59 25.55 22.43
CA HIS A 393 -28.27 24.94 23.73
C HIS A 393 -28.96 25.68 24.89
N SER A 394 -30.27 25.88 24.78
CA SER A 394 -31.09 25.92 25.98
C SER A 394 -31.31 24.46 26.37
N VAL A 395 -30.45 23.90 27.23
CA VAL A 395 -30.82 22.73 28.01
C VAL A 395 -31.97 23.15 28.89
N ASN A 396 -33.20 23.01 28.39
CA ASN A 396 -34.30 22.71 29.28
C ASN A 396 -33.97 21.32 29.85
N VAL A 397 -33.39 21.29 31.05
CA VAL A 397 -33.31 20.10 31.89
C VAL A 397 -34.75 19.72 32.26
N ALA A 398 -35.44 19.09 31.32
CA ALA A 398 -36.72 18.45 31.54
C ALA A 398 -36.46 16.94 31.63
N SER A 399 -36.29 16.48 32.88
CA SER A 399 -36.58 15.10 33.32
C SER A 399 -35.99 13.95 32.49
N GLY A 400 -34.79 13.52 32.88
CA GLY A 400 -34.38 12.10 32.88
C GLY A 400 -34.10 11.45 31.53
N GLY A 401 -32.82 11.42 31.14
CA GLY A 401 -32.31 10.49 30.13
C GLY A 401 -31.31 11.13 29.16
N SER A 402 -30.05 11.20 29.57
CA SER A 402 -28.83 11.41 28.76
C SER A 402 -28.87 12.48 27.66
N THR A 403 -28.68 13.74 28.06
CA THR A 403 -28.07 14.77 27.20
C THR A 403 -26.62 14.90 27.68
N GLY A 404 -25.66 14.42 26.89
CA GLY A 404 -24.25 14.64 27.18
C GLY A 404 -24.03 16.14 27.31
N VAL A 405 -23.65 16.59 28.50
CA VAL A 405 -23.09 17.92 28.67
C VAL A 405 -21.73 17.82 28.01
N PHE A 406 -21.63 18.40 26.82
CA PHE A 406 -20.36 18.64 26.16
C PHE A 406 -19.52 19.52 27.08
N GLY A 407 -18.21 19.33 27.07
CA GLY A 407 -17.31 19.98 27.99
C GLY A 407 -16.29 20.78 27.20
N ILE A 408 -15.56 21.64 27.90
CA ILE A 408 -14.42 22.37 27.33
C ILE A 408 -13.53 21.44 26.49
N ASP A 409 -13.23 21.87 25.26
CA ASP A 409 -12.39 21.21 24.27
C ASP A 409 -12.85 19.77 23.93
N ASP A 410 -14.15 19.55 23.74
CA ASP A 410 -14.66 18.22 23.42
C ASP A 410 -14.44 17.84 21.93
N GLU A 411 -14.67 16.55 21.61
CA GLU A 411 -14.45 16.05 20.25
C GLU A 411 -15.35 16.75 19.22
N THR A 412 -16.49 17.31 19.64
CA THR A 412 -17.41 18.05 18.78
C THR A 412 -16.96 19.49 18.50
N GLU A 413 -16.03 20.06 19.24
CA GLU A 413 -15.47 21.40 19.01
C GLU A 413 -14.27 21.38 18.05
N ARG A 414 -13.69 20.19 17.76
CA ARG A 414 -12.52 20.09 16.89
C ARG A 414 -12.80 20.48 15.44
N GLU A 415 -11.89 21.26 14.85
CA GLU A 415 -11.90 21.64 13.42
C GLU A 415 -11.73 20.40 12.55
N THR A 416 -10.85 19.49 13.00
CA THR A 416 -10.48 18.30 12.24
C THR A 416 -10.65 17.01 13.04
N SER A 417 -10.83 15.91 12.32
CA SER A 417 -10.82 14.58 12.91
C SER A 417 -10.14 13.61 11.96
N PRO A 418 -9.45 12.57 12.48
CA PRO A 418 -9.08 11.40 11.70
C PRO A 418 -10.29 10.86 10.92
N PRO A 419 -10.08 10.31 9.72
CA PRO A 419 -11.14 9.65 8.96
C PRO A 419 -11.84 8.53 9.74
N TYR A 420 -11.08 7.80 10.56
CA TYR A 420 -11.58 6.77 11.46
C TYR A 420 -11.06 7.06 12.88
N PRO A 421 -11.87 7.68 13.77
CA PRO A 421 -11.48 8.04 15.13
C PRO A 421 -11.46 6.84 16.09
N VAL A 422 -10.87 5.73 15.66
CA VAL A 422 -10.75 4.50 16.47
C VAL A 422 -9.33 3.94 16.41
N PRO A 423 -8.78 3.37 17.49
CA PRO A 423 -7.49 2.70 17.44
C PRO A 423 -7.50 1.46 16.53
N LEU A 424 -6.52 1.35 15.65
CA LEU A 424 -6.30 0.15 14.84
C LEU A 424 -5.62 -0.92 15.70
N ARG A 425 -6.30 -2.05 15.88
CA ARG A 425 -5.79 -3.15 16.73
C ARG A 425 -4.83 -4.07 15.99
N GLY A 426 -4.88 -4.10 14.68
CA GLY A 426 -3.99 -4.89 13.85
C GLY A 426 -4.33 -4.74 12.38
N ILE A 427 -3.41 -5.19 11.54
CA ILE A 427 -3.58 -5.25 10.09
C ILE A 427 -3.21 -6.62 9.56
N ARG A 428 -3.78 -6.96 8.39
CA ARG A 428 -3.38 -8.10 7.58
C ARG A 428 -3.01 -7.59 6.20
N VAL A 429 -1.80 -7.88 5.74
CA VAL A 429 -1.34 -7.54 4.40
C VAL A 429 -1.18 -8.83 3.61
N THR A 430 -1.96 -8.98 2.55
CA THR A 430 -1.96 -10.11 1.64
C THR A 430 -1.25 -9.73 0.36
N VAL A 431 -0.24 -10.53 -0.03
CA VAL A 431 0.42 -10.39 -1.33
C VAL A 431 0.20 -11.65 -2.13
N ARG A 432 -0.27 -11.50 -3.36
CA ARG A 432 -0.50 -12.61 -4.29
C ARG A 432 0.28 -12.38 -5.59
N MET A 433 0.97 -13.42 -6.02
CA MET A 433 1.73 -13.48 -7.27
C MET A 433 1.14 -14.55 -8.16
N VAL A 434 1.08 -14.29 -9.47
CA VAL A 434 0.57 -15.25 -10.47
C VAL A 434 1.59 -15.44 -11.57
N GLU A 435 1.91 -16.70 -11.88
CA GLU A 435 2.67 -17.03 -13.09
C GLU A 435 1.73 -17.13 -14.28
N HIS A 436 1.94 -16.32 -15.31
CA HIS A 436 1.05 -16.29 -16.47
C HIS A 436 1.16 -17.52 -17.39
N ASP A 437 2.33 -18.15 -17.50
CA ASP A 437 2.53 -19.30 -18.39
C ASP A 437 1.95 -20.60 -17.82
N SER A 438 2.06 -20.77 -16.50
CA SER A 438 1.60 -21.99 -15.79
C SER A 438 0.27 -21.79 -15.05
N GLN A 439 -0.22 -20.55 -14.98
CA GLN A 439 -1.37 -20.11 -14.17
C GLN A 439 -1.26 -20.51 -12.69
N GLN A 440 -0.04 -20.64 -12.18
CA GLN A 440 0.19 -20.96 -10.78
C GLN A 440 0.11 -19.71 -9.92
N VAL A 441 -0.52 -19.85 -8.76
CA VAL A 441 -0.72 -18.75 -7.81
C VAL A 441 0.06 -19.04 -6.53
N ARG A 442 0.74 -18.01 -6.03
CA ARG A 442 1.35 -18.00 -4.70
C ARG A 442 0.83 -16.82 -3.91
N GLN A 443 0.50 -17.07 -2.65
CA GLN A 443 -0.01 -16.06 -1.74
C GLN A 443 0.68 -16.17 -0.39
N ILE A 444 0.91 -15.02 0.22
CA ILE A 444 1.26 -14.86 1.62
C ILE A 444 0.32 -13.85 2.27
N ALA A 445 0.16 -13.97 3.58
CA ALA A 445 -0.48 -12.96 4.41
C ALA A 445 0.37 -12.71 5.66
N VAL A 446 0.74 -11.46 5.92
CA VAL A 446 1.41 -11.04 7.15
C VAL A 446 0.39 -10.34 8.02
N ALA A 447 0.28 -10.73 9.29
CA ALA A 447 -0.64 -10.13 10.23
C ALA A 447 0.16 -9.51 11.37
N GLN A 448 -0.03 -8.21 11.58
CA GLN A 448 0.61 -7.47 12.67
C GLN A 448 -0.45 -7.07 13.70
N ASN A 449 -0.15 -7.30 14.97
CA ASN A 449 -0.98 -6.87 16.09
C ASN A 449 -0.38 -5.62 16.74
N PHE A 450 -1.22 -4.64 17.02
CA PHE A 450 -0.85 -3.36 17.65
C PHE A 450 -1.32 -3.23 19.11
N VAL A 451 -2.09 -4.20 19.61
CA VAL A 451 -2.50 -4.20 21.02
C VAL A 451 -1.30 -4.51 21.91
N PRO A 452 -1.00 -3.69 22.93
CA PRO A 452 0.03 -3.99 23.91
C PRO A 452 -0.21 -5.35 24.55
N LYS A 453 0.85 -6.16 24.69
CA LYS A 453 0.77 -7.49 25.32
C LYS A 453 0.43 -7.43 26.80
#